data_AF-A0A0L7LUM6-F1
#
_entry.id   AF-A0A0L7LUM6-F1
#
_cell.length_a   1.000
_cell.length_b   1.000
_cell.length_c   1.000
_cell.angle_alpha   90.00
_cell.angle_beta   90.00
_cell.angle_gamma   90.00
#
_symmetry.space_group_name_H-M   'P 1'
#
loop_
_entity.id
_entity.type
_entity.pdbx_description
1 polymer ?
#
loop_
_entity_poly.entity_id
_entity_poly.type
_entity_poly.pdbx_seq_one_letter_code
_entity_poly.pdbx_strand_id
1 'polypeptide(L)'
;MMRIRDEALSEYRKLKTDVKRDYYQSLKSLVKQSFFHEKSAYYKHYINNQTYDSKTLWKNLKTNLLPPKKQNEQHPRFTDADEINRHFLNVPGRVENDSIFTINTVSFDNILKILGSLKSNAEGYDHLNMLLLTFPQTLEAITQIVNASIKMATYPE
;
A
#
# COMPACT_ATOMS: atom_id res chain seq x y z
N MET A 1 -20.59 -13.91 27.00
CA MET A 1 -19.52 -14.93 27.13
C MET A 1 -18.38 -14.50 28.06
N MET A 2 -17.74 -13.33 27.88
CA MET A 2 -16.65 -12.90 28.78
C MET A 2 -17.10 -12.77 30.25
N ARG A 3 -18.28 -12.19 30.50
CA ARG A 3 -18.83 -12.05 31.85
C ARG A 3 -19.01 -13.39 32.57
N ILE A 4 -19.54 -14.40 31.88
CA ILE A 4 -19.79 -15.75 32.42
C ILE A 4 -18.46 -16.45 32.76
N ARG A 5 -17.42 -16.28 31.93
CA ARG A 5 -16.06 -16.76 32.23
C ARG A 5 -15.51 -16.12 33.51
N ASP A 6 -15.71 -14.82 33.67
CA ASP A 6 -15.18 -14.08 34.82
C ASP A 6 -15.94 -14.40 36.12
N GLU A 7 -17.26 -14.60 36.02
CA GLU A 7 -18.09 -15.16 37.08
C GLU A 7 -17.61 -16.57 37.49
N ALA A 8 -17.38 -17.46 36.53
CA ALA A 8 -16.87 -18.81 36.80
C ALA A 8 -15.47 -18.82 37.43
N LEU A 9 -14.58 -17.89 37.04
CA LEU A 9 -13.27 -17.70 37.67
C LEU A 9 -13.41 -17.25 39.13
N SER A 10 -14.33 -16.32 39.39
CA SER A 10 -14.64 -15.82 40.73
C SER A 10 -15.15 -16.94 41.63
N GLU A 11 -16.06 -17.77 41.14
CA GLU A 11 -16.58 -18.93 41.89
C GLU A 11 -15.50 -19.98 42.18
N TYR A 12 -14.67 -20.32 41.18
CA TYR A 12 -13.55 -21.23 41.39
C TYR A 12 -12.58 -20.72 42.45
N ARG A 13 -12.26 -19.42 42.46
CA ARG A 13 -11.38 -18.82 43.47
C ARG A 13 -11.96 -18.89 44.88
N LYS A 14 -13.29 -18.85 45.03
CA LYS A 14 -13.98 -18.94 46.32
C LYS A 14 -14.05 -20.38 46.84
N LEU A 15 -14.45 -21.33 46.00
CA LEU A 15 -14.75 -22.72 46.42
C LEU A 15 -13.55 -23.68 46.25
N LYS A 16 -12.61 -23.38 45.34
CA LYS A 16 -11.41 -24.16 45.02
C LYS A 16 -11.65 -25.64 44.70
N THR A 17 -12.85 -26.00 44.24
CA THR A 17 -13.21 -27.37 43.85
C THR A 17 -12.77 -27.66 42.41
N ASP A 18 -12.36 -28.89 42.13
CA ASP A 18 -11.94 -29.33 40.79
C ASP A 18 -13.04 -29.18 39.74
N VAL A 19 -14.30 -29.49 40.09
CA VAL A 19 -15.46 -29.30 39.20
C VAL A 19 -15.59 -27.85 38.71
N LYS A 20 -15.38 -26.88 39.61
CA LYS A 20 -15.45 -25.44 39.27
C LYS A 20 -14.23 -25.00 38.44
N ARG A 21 -13.07 -25.62 38.65
CA ARG A 21 -11.86 -25.42 37.84
C ARG A 21 -12.08 -25.85 36.40
N ASP A 22 -12.63 -27.05 36.20
CA ASP A 22 -12.87 -27.61 34.86
C ASP A 22 -13.94 -26.82 34.11
N TYR A 23 -14.98 -26.38 34.81
CA TYR A 23 -16.00 -25.48 34.26
C TYR A 23 -15.40 -24.14 33.81
N TYR A 24 -14.52 -23.53 34.60
CA TYR A 24 -13.82 -22.31 34.18
C TYR A 24 -12.91 -22.55 32.97
N GLN A 25 -12.16 -23.67 32.94
CA GLN A 25 -11.26 -23.97 31.83
C GLN A 25 -12.00 -24.20 30.52
N SER A 26 -13.14 -24.90 30.55
CA SER A 26 -13.97 -25.10 29.36
C SER A 26 -14.51 -23.77 28.84
N LEU A 27 -15.02 -22.89 29.73
CA LEU A 27 -15.45 -21.54 29.35
C LEU A 27 -14.30 -20.67 28.82
N LYS A 28 -13.10 -20.77 29.40
CA LYS A 28 -11.92 -20.05 28.92
C LYS A 28 -11.54 -20.50 27.51
N SER A 29 -11.54 -21.81 27.25
CA SER A 29 -11.27 -22.38 25.93
C SER A 29 -12.32 -21.93 24.92
N LEU A 30 -13.61 -22.03 25.28
CA LEU A 30 -14.73 -21.62 24.45
C LEU A 30 -14.65 -20.14 24.08
N VAL A 31 -14.43 -19.25 25.05
CA VAL A 31 -14.27 -17.80 24.80
C VAL A 31 -13.10 -17.54 23.84
N LYS A 32 -11.96 -18.22 24.02
CA LYS A 32 -10.80 -18.07 23.15
C LYS A 32 -11.12 -18.51 21.72
N GLN A 33 -11.78 -19.65 21.56
CA GLN A 33 -12.20 -20.17 20.25
C GLN A 33 -13.23 -19.27 19.60
N SER A 34 -14.29 -18.85 20.31
CA SER A 34 -15.31 -17.93 19.79
C SER A 34 -14.68 -16.63 19.28
N PHE A 35 -13.76 -16.04 20.05
CA PHE A 35 -13.08 -14.81 19.64
C PHE A 35 -12.20 -15.02 18.39
N PHE A 36 -11.50 -16.15 18.32
CA PHE A 36 -10.72 -16.51 17.14
C PHE A 36 -11.61 -16.70 15.90
N HIS A 37 -12.71 -17.45 16.03
CA HIS A 37 -13.66 -17.67 14.95
C HIS A 37 -14.32 -16.38 14.49
N GLU A 38 -14.69 -15.51 15.42
CA GLU A 38 -15.28 -14.21 15.12
C GLU A 38 -14.30 -13.32 14.36
N LYS A 39 -13.04 -13.23 14.81
CA LYS A 39 -11.98 -12.54 14.06
C LYS A 39 -11.80 -13.13 12.67
N SER A 40 -11.69 -14.46 12.56
CA SER A 40 -11.48 -15.14 11.29
C SER A 40 -12.64 -14.90 10.33
N ALA A 41 -13.89 -14.96 10.82
CA ALA A 41 -15.09 -14.66 10.06
C ALA A 41 -15.13 -13.19 9.60
N TYR A 42 -14.74 -12.26 10.48
CA TYR A 42 -14.62 -10.85 10.13
C TYR A 42 -13.63 -10.63 8.98
N TYR A 43 -12.41 -11.15 9.09
CA TYR A 43 -11.41 -11.05 8.02
C TYR A 43 -11.88 -11.70 6.72
N LYS A 44 -12.52 -12.87 6.82
CA LYS A 44 -13.07 -13.55 5.65
C LYS A 44 -14.12 -12.68 4.95
N HIS A 45 -15.06 -12.11 5.68
CA HIS A 45 -16.19 -11.37 5.12
C HIS A 45 -15.82 -9.97 4.62
N TYR A 46 -15.06 -9.21 5.42
CA TYR A 46 -14.81 -7.79 5.16
C TYR A 46 -13.50 -7.49 4.43
N ILE A 47 -12.58 -8.46 4.36
CA ILE A 47 -11.27 -8.30 3.71
C ILE A 47 -11.13 -9.30 2.57
N ASN A 48 -11.13 -10.60 2.84
CA ASN A 48 -10.81 -11.62 1.82
C ASN A 48 -11.87 -11.70 0.70
N ASN A 49 -13.16 -11.54 1.04
CA ASN A 49 -14.24 -11.53 0.06
C ASN A 49 -14.38 -10.21 -0.72
N GLN A 50 -13.69 -9.14 -0.30
CA GLN A 50 -13.76 -7.81 -0.92
C GLN A 50 -12.61 -7.58 -1.92
N THR A 51 -11.98 -8.65 -2.42
CA THR A 51 -10.84 -8.59 -3.33
C THR A 51 -11.14 -7.92 -4.68
N TYR A 52 -12.40 -7.93 -5.11
CA TYR A 52 -12.84 -7.29 -6.36
C TYR A 52 -13.20 -5.79 -6.21
N ASP A 53 -13.45 -5.30 -4.99
CA ASP A 53 -13.74 -3.90 -4.71
C ASP A 53 -12.64 -3.27 -3.86
N SER A 54 -11.65 -2.73 -4.55
CA SER A 54 -10.47 -2.12 -3.93
C SER A 54 -10.83 -0.95 -2.99
N LYS A 55 -11.87 -0.17 -3.27
CA LYS A 55 -12.26 0.96 -2.41
C LYS A 55 -12.78 0.48 -1.07
N THR A 56 -13.67 -0.50 -1.08
CA THR A 56 -14.28 -1.04 0.14
C THR A 56 -13.24 -1.81 0.96
N LEU A 57 -12.36 -2.58 0.30
CA LEU A 57 -11.23 -3.23 0.94
C LEU A 57 -10.33 -2.23 1.66
N TRP A 58 -9.86 -1.19 0.97
CA TRP A 58 -8.96 -0.18 1.55
C TRP A 58 -9.62 0.59 2.69
N LYS A 59 -10.92 0.88 2.60
CA LYS A 59 -11.67 1.50 3.70
C LYS A 59 -11.66 0.60 4.94
N ASN A 60 -11.99 -0.68 4.79
CA ASN A 60 -12.03 -1.63 5.89
C ASN A 60 -10.65 -1.86 6.53
N LEU A 61 -9.59 -1.93 5.73
CA LEU A 61 -8.21 -2.03 6.24
C LEU A 61 -7.81 -0.79 7.05
N LYS A 62 -8.09 0.42 6.54
CA LYS A 62 -7.74 1.68 7.22
C LYS A 62 -8.45 1.85 8.56
N THR A 63 -9.72 1.44 8.65
CA THR A 63 -10.50 1.61 9.87
C THR A 63 -10.10 0.62 10.98
N ASN A 64 -9.64 -0.58 10.64
CA ASN A 64 -9.53 -1.68 11.61
C ASN A 64 -8.10 -2.20 11.84
N LEU A 65 -7.16 -1.98 10.92
CA LEU A 65 -5.79 -2.52 11.03
C LEU A 65 -4.72 -1.45 11.19
N LEU A 66 -4.95 -0.25 10.67
CA LEU A 66 -3.95 0.81 10.79
C LEU A 66 -4.06 1.48 12.17
N PRO A 67 -2.92 1.76 12.82
CA PRO A 67 -2.94 2.52 14.06
C PRO A 67 -3.59 3.89 13.82
N PRO A 68 -4.38 4.40 14.79
CA PRO A 68 -5.15 5.63 14.63
C PRO A 68 -4.27 6.89 14.48
N LYS A 69 -2.98 6.81 14.83
CA LYS A 69 -2.00 7.86 14.59
C LYS A 69 -0.94 7.35 13.62
N LYS A 70 -0.57 8.20 12.66
CA LYS A 70 0.64 8.00 11.86
C LYS A 70 1.83 7.95 12.81
N GLN A 71 2.39 6.75 13.00
CA GLN A 71 3.71 6.62 13.59
C GLN A 71 4.69 7.09 12.53
N ASN A 72 5.32 8.25 12.76
CA ASN A 72 6.40 8.77 11.91
C ASN A 72 7.73 8.02 12.17
N GLU A 73 7.71 7.01 13.02
CA GLU A 73 8.87 6.17 13.27
C GLU A 73 9.01 5.22 12.08
N GLN A 74 9.94 5.54 11.19
CA GLN A 74 10.51 4.54 10.30
C GLN A 74 11.03 3.40 11.17
N HIS A 75 10.55 2.19 10.91
CA HIS A 75 11.05 1.01 11.58
C HIS A 75 12.58 0.98 11.38
N PRO A 76 13.40 0.90 12.44
CA PRO A 76 14.86 1.13 12.36
C PRO A 76 15.63 0.19 11.43
N ARG A 77 14.96 -0.86 10.93
CA ARG A 77 15.46 -1.87 9.99
C ARG A 77 15.16 -1.58 8.51
N PHE A 78 14.43 -0.50 8.21
CA PHE A 78 13.99 -0.14 6.85
C PHE A 78 14.38 1.30 6.50
N THR A 79 15.61 1.66 6.87
CA THR A 79 16.22 2.97 6.58
C THR A 79 16.89 2.99 5.22
N ASP A 80 17.42 1.83 4.78
CA ASP A 80 18.06 1.63 3.48
C ASP A 80 17.08 1.00 2.48
N ALA A 81 16.87 1.68 1.35
CA ALA A 81 16.01 1.21 0.26
C ALA A 81 16.51 -0.11 -0.33
N ASP A 82 17.82 -0.32 -0.37
CA ASP A 82 18.40 -1.55 -0.92
C ASP A 82 18.18 -2.74 0.02
N GLU A 83 18.16 -2.52 1.34
CA GLU A 83 17.86 -3.56 2.32
C GLU A 83 16.39 -4.00 2.25
N ILE A 84 15.48 -3.06 2.05
CA ILE A 84 14.06 -3.33 1.77
C ILE A 84 13.96 -4.18 0.50
N ASN A 85 14.57 -3.74 -0.59
CA ASN A 85 14.53 -4.46 -1.86
C ASN A 85 15.10 -5.87 -1.72
N ARG A 86 16.25 -6.05 -1.08
CA ARG A 86 16.83 -7.38 -0.81
C ARG A 86 15.89 -8.29 -0.02
N HIS A 87 15.21 -7.75 1.00
CA HIS A 87 14.27 -8.53 1.81
C HIS A 87 13.04 -8.98 1.01
N PHE A 88 12.46 -8.09 0.20
CA PHE A 88 11.24 -8.39 -0.57
C PHE A 88 11.50 -9.08 -1.92
N LEU A 89 12.72 -9.01 -2.45
CA LEU A 89 13.12 -9.71 -3.68
C LEU A 89 13.62 -11.14 -3.41
N ASN A 90 13.96 -11.48 -2.16
CA ASN A 90 14.40 -12.83 -1.79
C ASN A 90 13.21 -13.75 -1.48
N VAL A 91 12.31 -13.92 -2.46
CA VAL A 91 11.16 -14.84 -2.34
C VAL A 91 11.56 -16.20 -2.92
N PRO A 92 11.54 -17.30 -2.14
CA PRO A 92 11.82 -18.63 -2.67
C PRO A 92 10.74 -19.02 -3.68
N GLY A 93 11.17 -19.42 -4.89
CA GLY A 93 10.28 -19.69 -6.02
C GLY A 93 10.26 -18.58 -7.06
N ARG A 94 11.44 -18.04 -7.40
CA ARG A 94 11.67 -17.06 -8.47
C ARG A 94 10.95 -17.53 -9.74
N VAL A 95 9.79 -16.94 -10.01
CA VAL A 95 9.20 -16.97 -11.33
C VAL A 95 10.12 -16.07 -12.14
N GLU A 96 10.91 -16.66 -13.02
CA GLU A 96 11.63 -15.94 -14.06
C GLU A 96 10.57 -15.32 -14.98
N ASN A 97 9.98 -14.22 -14.54
CA ASN A 97 9.36 -13.30 -15.45
C ASN A 97 10.52 -12.60 -16.15
N ASP A 98 10.96 -13.20 -17.26
CA ASP A 98 11.84 -12.61 -18.29
C ASP A 98 11.15 -11.42 -18.99
N SER A 99 10.44 -10.60 -18.23
CA SER A 99 9.94 -9.32 -18.68
C SER A 99 11.14 -8.39 -18.75
N ILE A 100 11.89 -8.46 -19.86
CA ILE A 100 12.98 -7.55 -20.16
C ILE A 100 12.39 -6.14 -20.14
N PHE A 101 12.71 -5.39 -19.08
CA PHE A 101 12.30 -4.00 -18.97
C PHE A 101 13.02 -3.21 -20.06
N THR A 102 12.27 -2.80 -21.07
CA THR A 102 12.81 -2.07 -22.22
C THR A 102 12.22 -0.67 -22.22
N ILE A 103 13.07 0.35 -22.19
CA ILE A 103 12.65 1.74 -22.28
C ILE A 103 12.55 2.10 -23.76
N ASN A 104 11.35 2.46 -24.21
CA ASN A 104 11.11 2.83 -25.59
C ASN A 104 11.27 4.34 -25.78
N THR A 105 11.71 4.74 -26.98
CA THR A 105 11.71 6.14 -27.40
C THR A 105 10.29 6.71 -27.47
N VAL A 106 10.17 8.00 -27.27
CA VAL A 106 8.91 8.74 -27.20
C VAL A 106 8.62 9.42 -28.54
N SER A 107 7.35 9.43 -28.94
CA SER A 107 6.87 10.12 -30.14
C SER A 107 6.58 11.60 -29.88
N PHE A 108 6.53 12.39 -30.95
CA PHE A 108 6.16 13.81 -30.93
C PHE A 108 4.81 14.07 -30.27
N ASP A 109 3.80 13.26 -30.58
CA ASP A 109 2.44 13.44 -30.03
C ASP A 109 2.40 13.26 -28.52
N ASN A 110 3.22 12.34 -27.99
CA ASN A 110 3.32 12.11 -26.56
C ASN A 110 3.96 13.31 -25.85
N ILE A 111 5.03 13.87 -26.43
CA ILE A 111 5.68 15.07 -25.89
C ILE A 111 4.74 16.27 -25.97
N LEU A 112 4.04 16.46 -27.09
CA LEU A 112 3.07 17.54 -27.26
C LEU A 112 1.93 17.45 -26.23
N LYS A 113 1.41 16.25 -25.99
CA LYS A 113 0.38 16.01 -24.97
C LYS A 113 0.88 16.35 -23.56
N ILE A 114 2.11 15.98 -23.23
CA ILE A 114 2.72 16.27 -21.93
C ILE A 114 2.91 17.78 -21.79
N LEU A 115 3.53 18.43 -22.78
CA LEU A 115 3.78 19.86 -22.78
C LEU A 115 2.48 20.68 -22.71
N GLY A 116 1.44 20.26 -23.43
CA GLY A 116 0.11 20.89 -23.37
C GLY A 116 -0.61 20.71 -22.03
N SER A 117 -0.22 19.72 -21.22
CA SER A 117 -0.75 19.51 -19.87
C SER A 117 -0.05 20.34 -18.79
N LEU A 118 1.11 20.93 -19.12
CA LEU A 118 1.86 21.77 -18.18
C LEU A 118 1.12 23.08 -17.94
N LYS A 119 0.75 23.32 -16.68
CA LYS A 119 0.23 24.62 -16.25
C LYS A 119 1.42 25.57 -16.11
N SER A 120 1.49 26.55 -17.00
CA SER A 120 2.51 27.59 -16.96
C SER A 120 1.88 28.93 -16.64
N ASN A 121 2.56 29.71 -15.81
CA ASN A 121 2.26 31.14 -15.59
C ASN A 121 3.12 32.05 -16.48
N ALA A 122 3.87 31.47 -17.43
CA ALA A 122 4.67 32.20 -18.40
C ALA A 122 3.76 32.81 -19.48
N GLU A 123 3.09 33.89 -19.09
CA GLU A 123 2.24 34.68 -19.97
C GLU A 123 2.98 35.95 -20.39
N GLY A 124 2.80 36.34 -21.66
CA GLY A 124 3.22 37.64 -22.15
C GLY A 124 2.37 38.77 -21.55
N TYR A 125 2.75 40.01 -21.86
CA TYR A 125 1.95 41.19 -21.51
C TYR A 125 0.54 41.15 -22.10
N ASP A 126 0.35 40.38 -23.18
CA ASP A 126 -0.89 40.13 -23.90
C ASP A 126 -1.69 38.93 -23.37
N HIS A 127 -1.28 38.33 -22.24
CA HIS A 127 -1.85 37.11 -21.67
C HIS A 127 -1.76 35.87 -22.57
N LEU A 128 -0.89 35.88 -23.59
CA LEU A 128 -0.60 34.68 -24.37
C LEU A 128 0.42 33.82 -23.66
N ASN A 129 0.15 32.51 -23.61
CA ASN A 129 1.09 31.54 -23.04
C ASN A 129 2.30 31.39 -23.97
N MET A 130 3.44 31.90 -23.51
CA MET A 130 4.69 31.95 -24.27
C MET A 130 5.23 30.55 -24.59
N LEU A 131 4.93 29.55 -23.75
CA LEU A 131 5.30 28.17 -24.03
C LEU A 131 4.55 27.63 -25.26
N LEU A 132 3.24 27.85 -25.35
CA LEU A 132 2.44 27.40 -26.50
C LEU A 132 2.93 28.02 -27.82
N LEU A 133 3.38 29.27 -27.78
CA LEU A 133 3.90 29.97 -28.96
C LEU A 133 5.23 29.40 -29.46
N THR A 134 6.04 28.83 -28.57
CA THR A 134 7.35 28.27 -28.93
C THR A 134 7.29 26.80 -29.32
N PHE A 135 6.24 26.07 -28.92
CA PHE A 135 6.08 24.63 -29.18
C PHE A 135 6.31 24.22 -30.64
N PRO A 136 5.79 24.91 -31.67
CA PRO A 136 6.00 24.49 -33.05
C PRO A 136 7.48 24.38 -33.44
N GLN A 137 8.35 25.17 -32.84
CA GLN A 137 9.79 25.17 -33.13
C GLN A 137 10.62 24.37 -32.12
N THR A 138 10.18 24.28 -30.85
CA THR A 138 10.94 23.61 -29.79
C THR A 138 10.58 22.13 -29.62
N LEU A 139 9.43 21.69 -30.12
CA LEU A 139 8.94 20.32 -29.92
C LEU A 139 9.89 19.26 -30.48
N GLU A 140 10.50 19.51 -31.64
CA GLU A 140 11.46 18.58 -32.24
C GLU A 140 12.73 18.45 -31.39
N ALA A 141 13.32 19.57 -31.00
CA ALA A 141 14.50 19.58 -30.15
C ALA A 141 14.25 18.87 -28.81
N ILE A 142 13.11 19.13 -28.16
CA ILE A 142 12.74 18.49 -26.89
C ILE A 142 12.57 16.98 -27.08
N THR A 143 11.89 16.55 -28.15
CA THR A 143 11.70 15.12 -28.44
C THR A 143 13.04 14.41 -28.65
N GLN A 144 13.98 15.05 -29.35
CA GLN A 144 15.31 14.51 -29.55
C GLN A 144 16.12 14.45 -28.25
N ILE A 145 16.06 15.48 -27.40
CA ILE A 145 16.73 15.51 -26.10
C ILE A 145 16.24 14.34 -25.22
N VAL A 146 14.92 14.17 -25.09
CA VAL A 146 14.34 13.09 -24.27
C VAL A 146 14.75 11.72 -24.81
N ASN A 147 14.71 11.53 -26.13
CA ASN A 147 15.12 10.27 -26.76
C ASN A 147 16.63 10.02 -26.65
N ALA A 148 17.46 11.06 -26.66
CA ALA A 148 18.89 10.95 -26.40
C ALA A 148 19.15 10.50 -24.95
N SER A 149 18.48 11.11 -23.97
CA SER A 149 18.57 10.70 -22.56
C SER A 149 18.14 9.25 -22.34
N ILE A 150 17.07 8.79 -23.00
CA ILE A 150 16.62 7.39 -22.94
C ILE A 150 17.67 6.44 -23.50
N LYS A 151 18.24 6.76 -24.68
CA LYS A 151 19.24 5.90 -25.35
C LYS A 151 20.58 5.87 -24.61
N MET A 152 21.00 7.00 -24.07
CA MET A 152 22.29 7.14 -23.39
C MET A 152 22.21 6.83 -21.90
N ALA A 153 21.01 6.55 -21.36
CA ALA A 153 20.77 6.38 -19.92
C ALA A 153 21.36 7.52 -19.07
N THR A 154 21.37 8.74 -19.62
CA THR A 154 21.98 9.93 -19.01
C THR A 154 20.89 10.99 -18.83
N TYR A 155 20.76 11.51 -17.61
CA TYR A 155 19.80 12.55 -17.27
C TYR A 155 20.51 13.90 -17.15
N PRO A 156 19.89 15.02 -17.54
CA PRO A 156 20.41 16.35 -17.25
C PRO A 156 20.49 16.54 -15.73
N GLU A 157 21.61 17.08 -15.23
CA GLU A 157 21.75 17.54 -13.83
C GLU A 157 20.93 18.81 -13.57
#